data_AF-A0A7V4ZZS5-F1
#
_entry.id   AF-A0A7V4ZZS5-F1
#
_cell.length_a   1.000
_cell.length_b   1.000
_cell.length_c   1.000
_cell.angle_alpha   90.00
_cell.angle_beta   90.00
_cell.angle_gamma   90.00
#
_symmetry.space_group_name_H-M   'P 1'
#
loop_
_entity.id
_entity.type
_entity.pdbx_description
1 polymer ?
#
loop_
_entity_poly.entity_id
_entity_poly.type
_entity_poly.pdbx_seq_one_letter_code
_entity_poly.pdbx_strand_id
1 'polypeptide(L)'
;MGIRGELFSTRVHSQSEKRTYFFNIKENRNGDIFLNIVESKKHGDTDFERHQIVIFKEDLEAFIRAFQLATDFMKRKPSGNSSDGSGKAPTS
;
A
#
# COMPACT_ATOMS: atom_id res chain seq x y z
N MET A 1 -19.40 13.98 -14.03
CA MET A 1 -18.14 14.68 -14.30
C MET A 1 -17.04 13.63 -14.44
N GLY A 2 -16.69 13.25 -15.67
CA GLY A 2 -15.58 12.30 -15.90
C GLY A 2 -14.28 12.95 -15.47
N ILE A 3 -13.49 12.27 -14.64
CA ILE A 3 -12.22 12.78 -14.15
C ILE A 3 -11.25 12.76 -15.34
N ARG A 4 -11.10 13.91 -16.00
CA ARG A 4 -10.30 14.04 -17.23
C ARG A 4 -8.87 13.54 -16.95
N GLY A 5 -8.45 12.51 -17.70
CA GLY A 5 -7.12 11.90 -17.58
C GLY A 5 -7.01 10.76 -16.55
N GLU A 6 -8.10 10.25 -15.97
CA GLU A 6 -8.07 8.99 -15.22
C GLU A 6 -8.53 7.83 -16.11
N LEU A 7 -7.65 6.85 -16.31
CA LEU A 7 -7.88 5.68 -17.17
C LEU A 7 -8.37 4.47 -16.35
N PHE A 8 -7.91 4.34 -15.11
CA PHE A 8 -8.30 3.27 -14.19
C PHE A 8 -8.15 3.75 -12.75
N SER A 9 -9.01 3.27 -11.86
CA SER A 9 -8.91 3.51 -10.42
C SER A 9 -9.41 2.30 -9.64
N THR A 10 -8.67 1.93 -8.60
CA THR A 10 -9.12 0.97 -7.58
C THR A 10 -8.60 1.39 -6.21
N ARG A 11 -9.21 0.85 -5.15
CA ARG A 11 -8.84 1.15 -3.77
C ARG A 11 -8.89 -0.07 -2.87
N VAL A 12 -8.09 -0.06 -1.81
CA VAL A 12 -8.06 -1.06 -0.75
C VAL A 12 -8.11 -0.37 0.61
N HIS A 13 -9.03 -0.80 1.47
CA HIS A 13 -9.08 -0.39 2.86
C HIS A 13 -8.17 -1.30 3.70
N SER A 14 -7.35 -0.71 4.57
CA SER A 14 -6.53 -1.50 5.50
C SER A 14 -7.40 -2.13 6.58
N GLN A 15 -6.99 -3.28 7.10
CA GLN A 15 -7.66 -3.97 8.22
C GLN A 15 -7.81 -3.13 9.51
N SER A 16 -7.00 -2.07 9.67
CA SER A 16 -7.06 -1.18 10.83
C SER A 16 -8.03 0.00 10.66
N GLU A 17 -8.75 0.10 9.54
CA GLU A 17 -9.67 1.20 9.16
C GLU A 17 -9.07 2.62 9.18
N LYS A 18 -7.76 2.76 9.42
CA LYS A 18 -7.05 4.06 9.48
C LYS A 18 -6.32 4.42 8.20
N ARG A 19 -6.22 3.49 7.23
CA ARG A 19 -5.53 3.72 5.95
C ARG A 19 -6.36 3.21 4.78
N THR A 20 -6.43 4.00 3.73
CA THR A 20 -6.98 3.63 2.43
C THR A 20 -5.90 3.85 1.37
N TYR A 21 -5.66 2.84 0.55
CA TYR A 21 -4.73 2.91 -0.56
C TYR A 21 -5.49 3.01 -1.87
N PHE A 22 -5.03 3.86 -2.78
CA PHE A 22 -5.60 4.04 -4.11
C PHE A 22 -4.53 3.72 -5.15
N PHE A 23 -4.91 2.96 -6.17
CA PHE A 23 -4.06 2.61 -7.30
C PHE A 23 -4.74 3.11 -8.56
N ASN A 24 -4.18 4.15 -9.17
CA ASN A 24 -4.78 4.82 -10.30
C ASN A 24 -3.84 4.79 -11.49
N ILE A 25 -4.39 4.55 -12.69
CA ILE A 25 -3.69 4.79 -13.95
C ILE A 25 -4.22 6.09 -14.52
N LYS A 26 -3.31 7.02 -14.81
CA LYS A 26 -3.63 8.36 -15.30
C LYS A 26 -2.86 8.67 -16.57
N GLU A 27 -3.42 9.57 -17.37
CA GLU A 27 -2.84 10.11 -18.59
C GLU A 27 -2.66 11.62 -18.43
N ASN A 28 -1.46 12.13 -18.70
CA ASN A 28 -1.21 13.57 -18.70
C ASN A 28 -1.73 14.21 -20.00
N ARG A 29 -1.53 15.53 -20.17
CA ARG A 29 -1.98 16.25 -21.38
C ARG A 29 -1.22 15.86 -22.66
N ASN A 30 -0.05 15.25 -22.52
CA ASN A 30 0.82 14.85 -23.62
C ASN A 30 0.55 13.40 -24.07
N GLY A 31 -0.35 12.69 -23.39
CA GLY A 31 -0.65 11.28 -23.67
C GLY A 31 0.19 10.29 -22.87
N ASP A 32 1.07 10.76 -21.97
CA ASP A 32 1.90 9.86 -21.18
C ASP A 32 1.08 9.23 -20.05
N ILE A 33 1.17 7.90 -19.96
CA ILE A 33 0.47 7.10 -18.97
C ILE A 33 1.39 6.83 -17.78
N PHE A 34 0.86 7.01 -16.57
CA PHE A 34 1.59 6.76 -15.33
C PHE A 34 0.70 6.12 -14.25
N LEU A 35 1.34 5.35 -13.37
CA LEU A 35 0.75 4.80 -12.16
C LEU A 35 0.85 5.85 -11.04
N ASN A 36 -0.26 6.07 -10.34
CA ASN A 36 -0.35 6.96 -9.18
C ASN A 36 -0.88 6.17 -7.98
N ILE A 37 0.01 5.86 -7.04
CA ILE A 37 -0.31 5.17 -5.79
C ILE A 37 -0.47 6.22 -4.69
N VAL A 38 -1.59 6.19 -3.98
CA VAL A 38 -1.90 7.13 -2.92
C VAL A 38 -2.22 6.37 -1.65
N GLU A 39 -1.57 6.73 -0.56
CA GLU A 39 -2.01 6.38 0.78
C GLU A 39 -2.75 7.58 1.38
N SER A 40 -3.97 7.34 1.84
CA SER A 40 -4.72 8.24 2.71
C SER A 40 -4.80 7.64 4.10
N LYS A 41 -4.20 8.30 5.08
CA LYS A 41 -4.15 7.89 6.47
C LYS A 41 -4.97 8.87 7.31
N LYS A 42 -5.93 8.36 8.08
CA LYS A 42 -6.74 9.17 8.98
C LYS A 42 -5.89 9.67 10.14
N HIS A 43 -5.90 10.98 10.39
CA HIS A 43 -5.26 11.64 11.52
C HIS A 43 -6.36 12.31 12.37
N GLY A 44 -6.58 11.82 13.60
CA GLY A 44 -7.71 12.27 14.42
C GLY A 44 -9.07 11.94 13.80
N ASP A 45 -10.09 12.78 14.06
CA ASP A 45 -11.46 12.51 13.63
C ASP A 45 -11.78 13.02 12.23
N THR A 46 -11.12 14.09 11.78
CA THR A 46 -11.46 14.81 10.54
C THR A 46 -10.29 14.98 9.56
N ASP A 47 -9.04 14.89 10.02
CA ASP A 47 -7.89 15.13 9.15
C ASP A 47 -7.43 13.84 8.45
N PHE A 48 -6.88 14.02 7.25
CA PHE A 48 -6.27 12.93 6.47
C PHE A 48 -4.89 13.34 5.99
N GLU A 49 -3.89 12.55 6.35
CA GLU A 49 -2.54 12.62 5.78
C GLU A 49 -2.53 11.88 4.45
N ARG A 50 -2.04 12.54 3.39
CA ARG A 50 -1.99 11.95 2.05
C ARG A 50 -0.55 11.82 1.59
N HIS A 51 -0.10 10.59 1.36
CA HIS A 51 1.18 10.28 0.74
C HIS A 51 0.94 9.79 -0.69
N GLN A 52 1.80 10.19 -1.63
CA GLN A 52 1.65 9.88 -3.04
C GLN A 52 2.97 9.47 -3.65
N ILE A 53 2.92 8.46 -4.53
CA ILE A 53 4.02 8.04 -5.40
C ILE A 53 3.50 7.99 -6.83
N VAL A 54 4.28 8.54 -7.77
CA VAL A 54 4.02 8.49 -9.21
C VAL A 54 5.13 7.71 -9.88
N ILE A 55 4.75 6.77 -10.75
CA ILE A 55 5.66 5.93 -11.51
C ILE A 55 5.27 6.03 -12.99
N PHE A 56 6.19 6.50 -13.82
CA PHE A 56 5.99 6.56 -15.27
C PHE A 56 6.20 5.18 -15.91
N LYS A 57 5.72 5.02 -17.14
CA LYS A 57 5.69 3.73 -17.83
C LYS A 57 7.08 3.13 -18.03
N GLU A 58 8.11 3.96 -18.27
CA GLU A 58 9.51 3.54 -18.43
C GLU A 58 10.09 2.86 -17.18
N ASP A 59 9.65 3.28 -15.99
CA ASP A 59 10.17 2.76 -14.71
C ASP A 59 9.29 1.63 -14.13
N LEU A 60 8.12 1.39 -14.72
CA LEU A 60 7.08 0.52 -14.16
C LEU A 60 7.57 -0.91 -13.93
N GLU A 61 8.32 -1.46 -14.88
CA GLU A 61 8.79 -2.84 -14.79
C GLU A 61 9.82 -3.02 -13.67
N ALA A 62 10.76 -2.07 -13.54
CA ALA A 62 11.75 -2.08 -12.47
C ALA A 62 11.08 -1.91 -11.09
N PHE A 63 10.10 -1.01 -10.99
CA PHE A 63 9.31 -0.81 -9.78
C PHE A 63 8.57 -2.10 -9.37
N ILE A 64 7.87 -2.77 -10.30
CA ILE A 64 7.12 -3.99 -10.01
C ILE A 64 8.04 -5.10 -9.49
N ARG A 65 9.21 -5.30 -10.12
CA ARG A 65 10.18 -6.32 -9.67
C ARG A 65 10.65 -6.06 -8.24
N ALA A 66 11.02 -4.82 -7.93
CA ALA A 66 11.45 -4.44 -6.58
C ALA A 66 10.32 -4.60 -5.55
N PHE A 67 9.10 -4.19 -5.91
CA PHE A 67 7.92 -4.34 -5.07
C PHE A 67 7.61 -5.82 -4.77
N GLN A 68 7.61 -6.68 -5.79
CA GLN A 68 7.41 -8.12 -5.64
C GLN A 68 8.44 -8.73 -4.70
N LEU A 69 9.74 -8.46 -4.93
CA LEU A 69 10.82 -8.96 -4.09
C LEU A 69 10.63 -8.59 -2.61
N ALA A 70 10.27 -7.33 -2.33
CA ALA A 70 10.01 -6.86 -0.98
C ALA A 70 8.79 -7.54 -0.34
N THR A 71 7.69 -7.68 -1.08
CA THR A 71 6.47 -8.33 -0.56
C THR A 71 6.65 -9.83 -0.34
N ASP A 72 7.40 -10.51 -1.20
CA ASP A 72 7.70 -11.93 -1.05
C ASP A 72 8.60 -12.17 0.16
N PHE A 73 9.57 -11.29 0.41
CA PHE A 73 10.35 -11.32 1.64
C PHE A 73 9.47 -11.17 2.89
N MET A 74 8.50 -10.25 2.87
CA MET A 74 7.56 -10.05 3.97
C MET A 74 6.70 -11.29 4.23
N LYS A 75 6.16 -11.93 3.18
CA LYS A 75 5.32 -13.14 3.30
C LYS A 75 6.08 -14.35 3.84
N ARG A 76 7.38 -14.47 3.55
CA ARG A 76 8.20 -15.60 4.01
C ARG A 76 8.53 -15.55 5.50
N LYS A 77 8.46 -14.37 6.14
CA LYS A 77 8.58 -14.29 7.61
C LYS A 77 7.23 -14.65 8.23
N PRO A 78 7.11 -15.77 8.97
CA PRO A 78 5.94 -15.96 9.82
C PRO A 78 5.90 -14.80 10.81
N SER A 79 4.75 -14.12 10.90
CA SER A 79 4.48 -13.14 11.94
C SER A 79 4.72 -13.83 13.29
N GLY A 80 5.79 -13.44 13.98
CA GLY A 80 6.14 -13.99 15.28
C GLY A 80 5.05 -13.65 16.30
N ASN A 81 4.07 -14.52 16.45
CA ASN A 81 3.28 -14.61 17.67
C ASN A 81 4.17 -15.26 18.75
N SER A 82 5.10 -14.50 19.29
CA SER A 82 5.74 -14.82 20.56
C SER A 82 4.78 -14.45 21.69
N SER A 83 3.77 -15.29 21.89
CA SER A 83 3.00 -15.35 23.13
C SER A 83 2.97 -16.80 23.60
N ASP A 84 4.12 -17.29 24.05
CA ASP A 84 4.16 -18.47 24.90
C ASP A 84 4.74 -18.08 26.26
N GLY A 85 3.87 -17.48 27.06
CA GLY A 85 4.10 -17.16 28.46
C GLY A 85 3.21 -18.06 29.32
N SER A 86 3.60 -19.32 29.50
CA SER A 86 3.18 -20.12 30.67
C SER A 86 4.13 -21.30 30.93
N GLY A 87 5.41 -20.99 31.18
CA GLY A 87 6.28 -21.91 31.90
C GLY A 87 5.81 -22.01 33.36
N LYS A 88 4.89 -22.94 33.64
CA LYS A 88 4.52 -23.29 35.02
C LYS A 88 5.74 -23.97 35.65
N ALA A 89 6.34 -23.34 36.65
CA ALA A 89 7.43 -23.94 37.43
C ALA A 89 6.90 -25.21 38.14
N PRO A 90 7.66 -26.32 38.16
CA PRO A 90 7.31 -27.47 38.98
C PRO A 90 7.54 -27.12 40.45
N THR A 91 6.47 -27.11 41.24
CA THR A 91 6.55 -27.12 42.71
C THR A 91 7.03 -28.49 43.15
N SER A 92 7.94 -28.50 44.13
CA SER A 92 8.52 -29.66 44.80
C SER A 92 7.50 -30.67 45.34
#